data_AF-A0A962RU01-F1
#
_entry.id   AF-A0A962RU01-F1
#
_cell.length_a   1.000
_cell.length_b   1.000
_cell.length_c   1.000
_cell.angle_alpha   90.00
_cell.angle_beta   90.00
_cell.angle_gamma   90.00
#
_symmetry.space_group_name_H-M   'P 1'
#
loop_
_entity.id
_entity.type
_entity.pdbx_description
1 polymer ?
#
loop_
_entity_poly.entity_id
_entity_poly.type
_entity_poly.pdbx_seq_one_letter_code
_entity_poly.pdbx_strand_id
1 'polypeptide(L)' 'CPFAPGATGNVGTEDVLYLLHRMGYRTGIDIDGVIATAKWLEGPLEAAMPAMVSRAGVFPPPATA' A
#
# COMPACT_ATOMS: atom_id res chain seq x y z
N CYS A 1 -2.90 1.71 17.35
CA CYS A 1 -2.20 0.88 18.36
C CYS A 1 -3.00 0.97 19.66
N PRO A 2 -3.39 -0.16 20.29
CA PRO A 2 -4.24 -0.13 21.49
C PRO A 2 -3.62 0.62 22.68
N PHE A 3 -2.29 0.74 22.71
CA PHE A 3 -1.54 1.41 23.77
C PHE A 3 -1.22 2.88 23.48
N ALA A 4 -1.53 3.39 22.28
CA ALA A 4 -1.23 4.76 21.87
C ALA A 4 -2.51 5.43 21.32
N PRO A 5 -3.18 6.29 22.12
CA PRO A 5 -4.39 6.99 21.69
C PRO A 5 -4.18 7.75 20.38
N GLY A 6 -5.07 7.55 19.41
CA GLY A 6 -5.00 8.20 18.10
C GLY A 6 -3.99 7.59 17.11
N ALA A 7 -3.24 6.56 17.49
CA ALA A 7 -2.30 5.92 16.57
C ALA A 7 -3.03 5.15 15.46
N THR A 8 -2.71 5.49 14.21
CA THR A 8 -3.28 4.91 12.98
C THR A 8 -2.99 3.41 12.82
N GLY A 9 -1.88 2.92 13.36
CA GLY A 9 -1.49 1.50 13.29
C GLY A 9 -0.15 1.31 12.59
N ASN A 10 -0.02 0.20 11.88
CA ASN A 10 1.16 -0.10 11.08
C ASN A 10 1.22 0.79 9.83
N VAL A 11 2.42 0.96 9.30
CA VAL A 11 2.61 1.57 7.98
C VAL A 11 2.02 0.67 6.89
N GLY A 12 1.42 1.27 5.85
CA GLY A 12 0.93 0.54 4.67
C GLY A 12 2.08 -0.07 3.89
N THR A 13 1.98 -1.36 3.55
CA THR A 13 3.05 -2.09 2.86
C THR A 13 3.33 -1.50 1.48
N GLU A 14 2.29 -1.18 0.72
CA GLU A 14 2.35 -0.55 -0.59
C GLU A 14 2.97 0.86 -0.54
N ASP A 15 2.78 1.61 0.56
CA ASP A 15 3.42 2.93 0.73
C ASP A 15 4.95 2.77 0.89
N VAL A 16 5.38 1.75 1.65
CA VAL A 16 6.80 1.43 1.83
C VAL A 16 7.40 0.85 0.55
N LEU A 17 6.70 -0.05 -0.13
CA LEU A 17 7.14 -0.62 -1.41
C LEU A 17 7.34 0.49 -2.44
N TYR A 18 6.37 1.38 -2.56
CA TYR A 18 6.44 2.53 -3.46
C TYR A 18 7.66 3.39 -3.15
N LEU A 19 7.90 3.75 -1.89
CA LEU A 19 9.10 4.49 -1.47
C LEU A 19 10.38 3.76 -1.90
N LEU A 20 10.52 2.48 -1.55
CA LEU A 20 11.72 1.69 -1.84
C LEU A 20 11.98 1.57 -3.35
N HIS A 21 10.95 1.30 -4.13
CA HIS A 21 11.05 1.24 -5.60
C HIS A 21 11.44 2.59 -6.20
N ARG A 22 10.86 3.69 -5.70
CA ARG A 22 11.21 5.05 -6.12
C ARG A 22 12.62 5.47 -5.74
N MET A 23 13.19 4.86 -4.70
CA MET A 23 14.61 5.00 -4.32
C MET A 23 15.55 4.07 -5.10
N GLY A 24 15.03 3.21 -5.98
CA GLY A 24 15.82 2.29 -6.80
C GLY A 24 16.13 0.95 -6.11
N TYR A 25 15.53 0.65 -4.96
CA TYR A 25 15.69 -0.64 -4.31
C TYR A 25 14.78 -1.70 -4.92
N ARG A 26 15.33 -2.89 -5.14
CA ARG A 26 14.57 -4.08 -5.53
C ARG A 26 14.09 -4.81 -4.28
N THR A 27 12.77 -5.01 -4.17
CA THR A 27 12.17 -5.77 -3.06
C THR A 27 11.78 -7.19 -3.45
N GLY A 28 11.62 -7.48 -4.74
CA GLY A 28 11.11 -8.76 -5.23
C GLY A 28 9.61 -8.98 -4.99
N ILE A 29 8.88 -7.93 -4.58
CA ILE A 29 7.45 -7.97 -4.29
C ILE A 29 6.69 -7.25 -5.40
N ASP A 30 5.62 -7.88 -5.90
CA ASP A 30 4.68 -7.30 -6.85
C ASP A 30 3.75 -6.31 -6.14
N ILE A 31 3.98 -5.02 -6.36
CA ILE A 31 3.20 -3.94 -5.72
C ILE A 31 1.75 -3.91 -6.20
N ASP A 32 1.48 -4.27 -7.46
CA ASP A 32 0.11 -4.26 -7.99
C ASP A 32 -0.71 -5.38 -7.34
N GLY A 33 -0.10 -6.56 -7.12
CA GLY A 33 -0.69 -7.64 -6.33
C GLY A 33 -0.97 -7.25 -4.87
N VAL A 34 -0.07 -6.47 -4.24
CA VAL A 34 -0.31 -5.95 -2.88
C VAL A 34 -1.49 -4.98 -2.86
N ILE A 35 -1.57 -4.04 -3.82
CA ILE A 35 -2.68 -3.09 -3.93
C ILE A 35 -4.01 -3.82 -4.16
N ALA A 36 -4.02 -4.83 -5.03
CA ALA A 36 -5.21 -5.65 -5.27
C ALA A 36 -5.66 -6.40 -4.00
N THR A 37 -4.71 -6.93 -3.23
CA THR A 37 -4.99 -7.59 -1.95
C THR A 37 -5.54 -6.62 -0.91
N ALA A 38 -4.97 -5.41 -0.82
CA ALA A 38 -5.45 -4.36 0.08
C ALA A 38 -6.91 -3.98 -0.25
N LYS A 39 -7.23 -3.79 -1.53
CA LYS A 39 -8.62 -3.51 -1.98
C LYS A 39 -9.58 -4.67 -1.68
N TRP A 40 -9.12 -5.91 -1.85
CA TRP A 40 -9.94 -7.07 -1.51
C TRP A 40 -10.24 -7.14 0.00
N LEU A 41 -9.27 -6.80 0.86
CA LEU A 41 -9.44 -6.80 2.33
C LEU A 41 -10.50 -5.81 2.82
N GLU A 42 -10.79 -4.74 2.07
CA GLU A 42 -11.81 -3.77 2.47
C GLU A 42 -13.21 -4.39 2.61
N GLY A 43 -13.51 -5.43 1.83
CA GLY A 43 -14.79 -6.15 1.91
C GLY A 43 -14.96 -6.91 3.22
N PRO A 44 -14.11 -7.92 3.52
CA PRO A 44 -14.20 -8.68 4.77
C PRO A 44 -14.02 -7.85 6.04
N LEU A 45 -13.27 -6.74 5.99
CA LEU A 45 -13.06 -5.86 7.14
C LEU A 45 -14.12 -4.77 7.27
N GLU A 46 -15.00 -4.60 6.26
CA GLU A 46 -15.99 -3.53 6.17
C GLU A 46 -15.37 -2.13 6.42
N ALA A 47 -14.11 -1.95 6.04
CA ALA A 47 -13.33 -0.77 6.34
C ALA A 47 -12.31 -0.50 5.23
N ALA A 48 -12.11 0.77 4.89
CA ALA A 48 -11.11 1.16 3.90
C ALA A 48 -9.68 0.94 4.43
N MET A 49 -8.79 0.46 3.57
CA MET A 49 -7.38 0.31 3.94
C MET A 49 -6.71 1.70 4.03
N PRO A 50 -5.86 1.96 5.04
CA PRO A 50 -5.33 3.29 5.32
C PRO A 50 -4.21 3.73 4.36
N ALA A 51 -3.60 2.80 3.64
CA ALA A 51 -2.47 3.10 2.77
C ALA A 51 -2.87 3.99 1.59
N MET A 52 -2.03 4.96 1.27
CA MET A 52 -2.35 6.01 0.30
C MET A 52 -2.13 5.53 -1.14
N VAL A 53 -1.10 4.71 -1.38
CA VAL A 53 -0.79 4.16 -2.70
C VAL A 53 -1.93 3.27 -3.22
N SER A 54 -2.61 2.51 -2.37
CA SER A 54 -3.78 1.71 -2.80
C SER A 54 -4.97 2.54 -3.29
N ARG A 55 -5.08 3.78 -2.79
CA ARG A 55 -6.13 4.74 -3.15
C ARG A 55 -5.76 5.54 -4.40
N ALA A 56 -4.51 5.99 -4.48
CA ALA A 56 -4.02 6.85 -5.55
C ALA A 56 -3.56 6.07 -6.80
N GLY A 57 -3.08 4.84 -6.62
CA GLY A 57 -2.32 4.09 -7.62
C GLY A 57 -0.83 4.47 -7.63
N VAL A 58 -0.03 3.68 -8.34
CA VAL A 58 1.42 3.89 -8.51
C VAL A 58 1.68 5.06 -9.48
N PHE A 59 2.62 5.94 -9.14
CA PHE A 59 3.06 7.07 -9.99
C PHE A 59 4.61 7.14 -10.15
N PRO A 60 5.15 7.44 -11.34
CA PRO A 60 4.45 7.53 -12.62
C PRO A 60 3.75 6.21 -12.96
N PRO A 61 2.65 6.26 -13.74
CA PRO A 61 2.00 5.04 -14.20
C PRO A 61 3.03 4.15 -14.89
N PRO A 62 2.90 2.81 -14.79
CA PRO A 62 3.76 1.91 -15.55
C PRO A 62 3.75 2.35 -17.01
N ALA A 63 4.93 2.38 -17.65
CA ALA A 63 5.01 2.66 -19.07
C ALA A 63 4.09 1.65 -19.77
N THR A 64 3.07 2.17 -20.47
CA THR A 64 2.14 1.34 -21.23
C THR A 64 2.99 0.60 -22.28
N ALA A 65 2.98 -0.73 -22.23
CA ALA A 65 3.61 -1.55 -23.27
C ALA A 65 2.84 -1.42 -24.58
#